data_AF-A0A9P6K363-F1
#
_entry.id   AF-A0A9P6K363-F1
#
_cell.length_a   1.000
_cell.length_b   1.000
_cell.length_c   1.000
_cell.angle_alpha   90.00
_cell.angle_beta   90.00
_cell.angle_gamma   90.00
#
_symmetry.space_group_name_H-M   'P 1'
#
loop_
_entity.id
_entity.type
_entity.pdbx_description
1 polymer ?
#
loop_
_entity_poly.entity_id
_entity_poly.type
_entity_poly.pdbx_seq_one_letter_code
_entity_poly.pdbx_strand_id
1 'polypeptide(L)'
;MEYEQGEDIGFTDMVTEKQRKKAYEVDFTVLSVPEIVAAQTNASNHVAGILGVSQDQAAALLRCNKWNKERLVERYMDSPQEILDQAGVVLDDVQAPVVKRPRGFVCMICFDDSSLGPA
;
A
#
# COMPACT_ATOMS: atom_id res chain seq x y z
N MET A 1 -49.08 66.95 -11.73
CA MET A 1 -47.60 66.96 -11.71
C MET A 1 -47.17 65.52 -11.82
N GLU A 2 -46.27 65.29 -12.75
CA GLU A 2 -45.80 64.02 -13.29
C GLU A 2 -44.89 63.24 -12.33
N TYR A 3 -44.96 61.91 -12.47
CA TYR A 3 -44.13 60.76 -12.05
C TYR A 3 -43.17 60.87 -10.86
N GLU A 4 -43.13 59.83 -10.01
CA GLU A 4 -41.93 58.98 -9.81
C GLU A 4 -42.36 57.54 -9.49
N GLN A 5 -42.15 56.63 -10.45
CA GLN A 5 -42.12 55.19 -10.21
C GLN A 5 -40.87 54.88 -9.37
N GLY A 6 -41.07 54.46 -8.12
CA GLY A 6 -40.00 53.86 -7.33
C GLY A 6 -39.77 52.43 -7.81
N GLU A 7 -39.02 52.30 -8.90
CA GLU A 7 -38.53 51.02 -9.40
C GLU A 7 -37.31 50.58 -8.58
N ASP A 8 -37.39 49.34 -8.10
CA ASP A 8 -36.31 48.40 -7.79
C ASP A 8 -35.26 48.77 -6.73
N ILE A 9 -35.22 47.97 -5.66
CA ILE A 9 -34.13 47.01 -5.46
C ILE A 9 -34.58 46.02 -4.37
N GLY A 10 -35.47 45.11 -4.78
CA GLY A 10 -35.60 43.85 -4.06
C GLY A 10 -34.29 43.10 -4.24
N PHE A 11 -33.34 43.33 -3.34
CA PHE A 11 -32.09 42.58 -3.24
C PHE A 11 -32.46 41.12 -3.04
N THR A 12 -32.67 40.43 -4.16
CA THR A 12 -32.87 38.99 -4.22
C THR A 12 -31.52 38.45 -3.84
N ASP A 13 -31.44 38.03 -2.58
CA ASP A 13 -30.32 37.33 -2.00
C ASP A 13 -30.03 36.12 -2.89
N MET A 14 -29.17 36.33 -3.89
CA MET A 14 -28.49 35.26 -4.59
C MET A 14 -27.50 34.69 -3.59
N VAL A 15 -28.03 34.02 -2.56
CA VAL A 15 -27.36 32.87 -1.98
C VAL A 15 -27.28 31.92 -3.14
N THR A 16 -26.16 32.01 -3.85
CA THR A 16 -25.68 30.96 -4.73
C THR A 16 -25.78 29.69 -3.89
N GLU A 17 -26.85 28.92 -4.11
CA GLU A 17 -27.00 27.57 -3.61
C GLU A 17 -25.82 26.82 -4.20
N LYS A 18 -24.67 26.89 -3.52
CA LYS A 18 -23.55 25.99 -3.72
C LYS A 18 -24.18 24.63 -3.66
N GLN A 19 -24.32 24.01 -4.83
CA GLN A 19 -24.99 22.75 -5.04
C GLN A 19 -24.58 21.80 -3.92
N ARG A 20 -25.45 21.64 -2.93
CA ARG A 20 -25.18 20.74 -1.81
C ARG A 20 -25.21 19.34 -2.42
N LYS A 21 -24.10 18.61 -2.31
CA LYS A 21 -24.00 17.23 -2.80
C LYS A 21 -25.23 16.46 -2.33
N LYS A 22 -25.86 15.75 -3.26
CA LYS A 22 -27.08 15.01 -2.96
C LYS A 22 -26.75 13.87 -2.00
N ALA A 23 -27.69 13.43 -1.18
CA ALA A 23 -27.44 12.40 -0.14
C ALA A 23 -26.88 11.07 -0.67
N TYR A 24 -27.04 10.79 -1.96
CA TYR A 24 -26.55 9.60 -2.64
C TYR A 24 -25.21 9.81 -3.37
N GLU A 25 -24.69 11.04 -3.38
CA GLU A 25 -23.44 11.39 -4.04
C GLU A 25 -22.28 11.10 -3.08
N VAL A 26 -21.56 10.02 -3.36
CA VAL A 26 -20.41 9.57 -2.58
C VAL A 26 -19.12 9.83 -3.34
N ASP A 27 -18.12 10.37 -2.64
CA ASP A 27 -16.78 10.54 -3.20
C ASP A 27 -16.09 9.19 -3.28
N PHE A 28 -15.59 8.85 -4.47
CA PHE A 28 -14.79 7.66 -4.72
C PHE A 28 -13.66 7.98 -5.68
N THR A 29 -12.61 7.17 -5.62
CA THR A 29 -11.51 7.22 -6.57
C THR A 29 -11.30 5.84 -7.15
N VAL A 30 -11.07 5.76 -8.46
CA VAL A 30 -10.75 4.50 -9.14
C VAL A 30 -9.24 4.42 -9.24
N LEU A 31 -8.67 3.36 -8.66
CA LEU A 31 -7.25 3.09 -8.73
C LEU A 31 -6.99 2.00 -9.76
N SER A 32 -5.96 2.21 -10.56
CA SER A 32 -5.41 1.20 -11.46
C SER A 32 -4.55 0.19 -10.68
N VAL A 33 -4.31 -0.98 -11.27
CA VAL A 33 -3.43 -2.01 -10.69
C VAL A 33 -2.04 -1.46 -10.31
N PRO A 34 -1.32 -0.68 -11.14
CA PRO A 34 -0.01 -0.15 -10.76
C PRO A 34 -0.11 0.81 -9.57
N GLU A 35 -1.18 1.60 -9.44
CA GLU A 35 -1.39 2.48 -8.29
C GLU A 35 -1.60 1.69 -7.00
N ILE A 36 -2.33 0.58 -7.06
CA ILE A 36 -2.52 -0.32 -5.91
C ILE A 36 -1.19 -0.97 -5.50
N VAL A 37 -0.38 -1.42 -6.47
CA VAL A 37 0.95 -1.98 -6.21
C VAL A 37 1.88 -0.92 -5.60
N ALA A 38 1.81 0.32 -6.07
CA ALA A 38 2.56 1.44 -5.51
C ALA A 38 2.14 1.72 -4.06
N ALA A 39 0.84 1.71 -3.76
CA ALA A 39 0.33 1.89 -2.40
C ALA A 39 0.80 0.76 -1.46
N GLN A 40 0.76 -0.49 -1.92
CA GLN A 40 1.29 -1.65 -1.21
C GLN A 40 2.80 -1.52 -0.94
N THR A 41 3.56 -1.12 -1.96
CA THR A 41 5.01 -0.90 -1.86
C THR A 41 5.33 0.18 -0.83
N ASN A 42 4.62 1.31 -0.89
CA ASN A 42 4.82 2.41 0.04
C ASN A 42 4.49 2.01 1.49
N ALA A 43 3.38 1.30 1.70
CA ALA A 43 3.03 0.76 3.02
C ALA A 43 4.09 -0.22 3.55
N SER A 44 4.60 -1.10 2.69
CA SER A 44 5.64 -2.08 3.04
C SER A 44 6.95 -1.38 3.40
N ASN A 45 7.35 -0.37 2.63
CA ASN A 45 8.57 0.42 2.89
C ASN A 45 8.47 1.21 4.20
N HIS A 46 7.31 1.79 4.49
CA HIS A 46 7.12 2.51 5.75
C HIS A 46 7.29 1.58 6.96
N VAL A 47 6.64 0.41 6.92
CA VAL A 47 6.72 -0.60 7.98
C VAL A 47 8.12 -1.22 8.07
N ALA A 48 8.77 -1.49 6.93
CA ALA A 48 10.16 -1.93 6.87
C ALA A 48 11.11 -0.95 7.56
N GLY A 49 10.93 0.36 7.33
CA GLY A 49 11.72 1.41 7.97
C GLY A 49 11.53 1.49 9.50
N ILE A 50 10.32 1.23 10.00
CA ILE A 50 10.03 1.24 11.44
C ILE A 50 10.63 0.01 12.12
N LEU A 51 10.45 -1.17 11.54
CA LEU A 51 10.81 -2.45 12.15
C LEU A 51 12.25 -2.89 11.86
N GLY A 52 12.92 -2.24 10.90
CA GLY A 52 14.28 -2.59 10.48
C GLY A 52 14.37 -3.91 9.71
N VAL A 53 13.31 -4.28 8.98
CA VAL A 53 13.22 -5.55 8.22
C VAL A 53 13.25 -5.29 6.71
N SER A 54 13.49 -6.32 5.90
CA SER A 54 13.40 -6.16 4.44
C SER A 54 11.97 -5.89 3.98
N GLN A 55 11.81 -5.26 2.81
CA GLN A 55 10.51 -4.92 2.23
C GLN A 55 9.61 -6.16 2.07
N ASP A 56 10.18 -7.29 1.66
CA ASP A 56 9.44 -8.54 1.46
C ASP A 56 8.93 -9.11 2.78
N GLN A 57 9.75 -9.05 3.84
CA GLN A 57 9.35 -9.48 5.18
C GLN A 57 8.27 -8.54 5.76
N ALA A 58 8.42 -7.23 5.62
CA ALA A 58 7.39 -6.26 6.01
C ALA A 58 6.06 -6.51 5.27
N ALA A 59 6.11 -6.82 3.98
CA ALA A 59 4.92 -7.16 3.20
C ALA A 59 4.25 -8.45 3.71
N ALA A 60 5.02 -9.48 4.08
CA ALA A 60 4.48 -10.70 4.69
C ALA A 60 3.79 -10.42 6.04
N LEU A 61 4.44 -9.64 6.90
CA LEU A 61 3.88 -9.22 8.20
C LEU A 61 2.58 -8.42 8.06
N LEU A 62 2.53 -7.50 7.10
CA LEU A 62 1.32 -6.73 6.77
C LEU A 62 0.18 -7.61 6.27
N ARG A 63 0.47 -8.63 5.44
CA ARG A 63 -0.55 -9.58 4.96
C ARG A 63 -1.18 -10.36 6.12
N CYS A 64 -0.38 -10.89 7.04
CA CYS A 64 -0.90 -11.61 8.21
C CYS A 64 -1.72 -10.71 9.16
N ASN A 65 -1.40 -9.41 9.20
CA ASN A 65 -2.11 -8.42 10.01
C ASN A 65 -3.18 -7.63 9.24
N LYS A 66 -3.64 -8.14 8.09
CA LYS A 66 -4.72 -7.55 7.28
C LYS A 66 -4.47 -6.08 6.93
N TRP A 67 -3.22 -5.71 6.65
CA TRP A 67 -2.79 -4.35 6.32
C TRP A 67 -3.00 -3.31 7.43
N ASN A 68 -3.26 -3.72 8.68
CA ASN A 68 -3.35 -2.80 9.80
C ASN A 68 -1.96 -2.50 10.39
N LYS A 69 -1.41 -1.35 10.02
CA LYS A 69 -0.06 -0.89 10.39
C LYS A 69 0.10 -0.70 11.89
N GLU A 70 -0.84 0.02 12.53
CA GLU A 70 -0.79 0.32 13.96
C GLU A 70 -0.79 -0.97 14.79
N ARG A 71 -1.74 -1.85 14.50
CA ARG A 71 -1.87 -3.13 15.20
C ARG A 71 -0.64 -4.04 15.00
N LEU A 72 -0.02 -3.99 13.83
CA LEU A 72 1.22 -4.72 13.57
C LEU A 72 2.35 -4.19 14.46
N VAL A 73 2.55 -2.87 14.49
CA VAL A 73 3.63 -2.25 15.28
C VAL A 73 3.41 -2.51 16.77
N GLU A 74 2.20 -2.31 17.28
CA GLU A 74 1.85 -2.59 18.68
C GLU A 74 2.17 -4.03 19.07
N ARG A 75 1.61 -5.01 18.35
CA ARG A 75 1.86 -6.42 18.66
C ARG A 75 3.34 -6.77 18.51
N TYR A 76 4.03 -6.20 17.52
CA TYR A 76 5.43 -6.53 17.30
C TYR A 76 6.30 -6.04 18.46
N MET A 77 5.94 -4.91 19.08
CA MET A 77 6.61 -4.42 20.29
C MET A 77 6.30 -5.29 21.51
N ASP A 78 5.08 -5.85 21.61
CA ASP A 78 4.70 -6.74 22.72
C ASP A 78 5.36 -8.12 22.61
N SER A 79 5.19 -8.79 21.47
CA SER A 79 5.62 -10.18 21.23
C SER A 79 6.17 -10.36 19.79
N PRO A 80 7.42 -9.92 19.53
CA PRO A 80 7.99 -9.99 18.18
C PRO A 80 8.04 -11.41 17.61
N GLN A 81 8.46 -12.40 18.41
CA GLN A 81 8.65 -13.77 17.94
C GLN A 81 7.36 -14.45 17.53
N GLU A 82 6.26 -14.23 18.24
CA GLU A 82 4.96 -14.83 17.92
C GLU A 82 4.44 -14.35 16.55
N ILE A 83 4.63 -13.06 16.23
CA ILE A 83 4.21 -12.53 14.93
C ILE A 83 5.11 -13.04 13.82
N LEU A 84 6.41 -13.09 14.05
CA LEU A 84 7.37 -13.60 13.08
C LEU A 84 7.07 -15.06 12.73
N ASP A 85 6.79 -15.89 13.73
CA ASP A 85 6.41 -17.29 13.54
C ASP A 85 5.06 -17.42 12.81
N GLN A 86 4.04 -16.66 13.23
CA GLN A 86 2.74 -16.61 12.53
C GLN A 86 2.85 -16.16 11.07
N ALA A 87 3.81 -15.28 10.77
CA ALA A 87 4.06 -14.80 9.42
C ALA A 87 5.04 -15.68 8.62
N GLY A 88 5.66 -16.68 9.26
CA GLY A 88 6.72 -17.49 8.65
C GLY A 88 7.95 -16.68 8.26
N VAL A 89 8.21 -15.57 8.96
CA VAL A 89 9.29 -14.63 8.68
C VAL A 89 10.49 -14.96 9.57
N VAL A 90 11.62 -15.26 8.95
CA VAL A 90 12.90 -15.43 9.64
C VAL A 90 13.75 -14.19 9.37
N LEU A 91 14.13 -13.47 10.44
CA LEU A 91 14.93 -12.24 10.33
C LEU A 91 16.44 -12.48 10.33
N ASP A 92 16.88 -13.68 10.69
CA ASP A 92 18.31 -14.02 10.69
C ASP A 92 18.82 -14.20 9.25
N ASP A 93 19.43 -13.14 8.72
CA ASP A 93 20.20 -13.15 7.47
C ASP A 93 21.47 -14.04 7.53
N VAL A 94 21.83 -14.55 8.72
CA VAL A 94 23.07 -15.32 8.93
C VAL A 94 23.02 -16.69 8.23
N GLN A 95 21.84 -17.16 7.80
CA GLN A 95 21.68 -18.46 7.15
C GLN A 95 20.91 -18.42 5.82
N ALA A 96 20.89 -17.30 5.08
CA ALA A 96 20.52 -17.43 3.68
C ALA A 96 21.62 -18.25 2.97
N PRO A 97 21.40 -19.53 2.61
CA PRO A 97 22.44 -20.28 1.94
C PRO A 97 22.72 -19.58 0.62
N VAL A 98 23.95 -19.07 0.47
CA VAL A 98 24.37 -18.47 -0.79
C VAL A 98 24.25 -19.56 -1.85
N VAL A 99 23.27 -19.42 -2.74
CA VAL A 99 23.02 -20.36 -3.83
C VAL A 99 24.20 -20.27 -4.78
N LYS A 100 25.20 -21.13 -4.58
CA LYS A 100 26.33 -21.29 -5.49
C LYS A 100 26.02 -22.43 -6.42
N ARG A 101 26.09 -22.18 -7.73
CA ARG A 101 26.01 -23.25 -8.74
C ARG A 101 27.24 -24.16 -8.56
N PRO A 102 27.05 -25.44 -8.17
CA PRO A 102 28.17 -26.38 -8.10
C PRO A 102 28.79 -26.59 -9.50
N ARG A 103 30.07 -26.94 -9.55
CA ARG A 103 30.71 -27.35 -10.82
C ARG A 103 29.98 -28.58 -11.36
N GLY A 104 29.60 -28.55 -12.63
CA GLY A 104 28.85 -29.64 -13.28
C GLY A 104 27.35 -29.66 -12.96
N PHE A 105 26.76 -28.56 -12.47
CA PHE A 105 25.32 -28.47 -12.27
C PHE A 105 24.56 -28.43 -13.61
N VAL A 106 23.61 -29.33 -13.75
CA VAL A 106 22.59 -29.37 -14.81
C VAL A 106 21.25 -29.03 -14.17
N CYS A 107 20.52 -28.07 -14.74
CA CYS A 107 19.20 -27.72 -14.25
C CYS A 107 18.21 -28.88 -14.46
N MET A 108 17.54 -29.36 -13.41
CA MET A 108 16.57 -30.48 -13.56
C MET A 108 15.22 -30.06 -14.17
N ILE A 109 15.03 -28.77 -14.44
CA ILE A 109 13.80 -28.23 -15.05
C ILE A 109 13.97 -28.11 -16.56
N CYS A 110 15.03 -27.42 -17.01
CA CYS A 110 15.31 -27.19 -18.43
C CYS A 110 16.44 -28.06 -19.00
N PHE A 111 17.11 -28.87 -18.18
CA PHE A 111 18.26 -29.70 -18.54
C PHE A 111 19.45 -28.94 -19.14
N ASP A 112 19.51 -27.63 -18.93
CA ASP A 112 20.60 -26.77 -19.39
C ASP A 112 21.76 -26.71 -18.37
N ASP A 113 22.98 -26.79 -18.88
CA ASP A 113 24.25 -26.70 -18.15
C ASP A 113 24.91 -25.32 -18.28
N SER A 114 24.35 -24.41 -19.09
CA SER A 114 24.87 -23.07 -19.29
C SER A 114 24.68 -22.16 -18.07
N SER A 115 25.73 -21.42 -17.67
CA SER A 115 25.72 -20.50 -16.51
C SER A 115 25.05 -19.15 -16.77
N LEU A 116 24.77 -18.87 -18.04
CA LEU A 116 24.00 -17.72 -18.50
C LEU A 116 22.58 -18.25 -18.64
N GLY A 117 21.62 -17.74 -17.86
CA GLY A 117 20.21 -18.10 -18.10
C GLY A 117 19.80 -17.86 -19.56
N PRO A 118 18.60 -18.33 -19.98
CA PRO A 118 18.14 -18.13 -21.35
C PRO A 118 18.23 -16.66 -21.73
N ALA A 119 18.90 -16.39 -22.86
CA ALA A 119 18.98 -15.07 -23.49
C ALA A 119 17.60 -14.59 -23.96
#